data_AF-A0A3A9FF35-F1
#
_entry.id   AF-A0A3A9FF35-F1
#
_cell.length_a   1.000
_cell.length_b   1.000
_cell.length_c   1.000
_cell.angle_alpha   90.00
_cell.angle_beta   90.00
_cell.angle_gamma   90.00
#
_symmetry.space_group_name_H-M   'P 1'
#
loop_
_entity.id
_entity.type
_entity.pdbx_description
1 polymer ?
#
loop_
_entity_poly.entity_id
_entity_poly.type
_entity_poly.pdbx_seq_one_letter_code
_entity_poly.pdbx_strand_id
1 'polypeptide(L)' 'KMFECLFNSNINIKMISTSEIRVTVLIDEKDTEKAMNAAHDAFGLED' A
#
# COMPACT_ATOMS: atom_id res chain seq x y z
N LYS A 1 -0.02 -8.11 -5.67
CA LYS A 1 -0.27 -6.70 -6.02
C LYS A 1 -0.14 -5.75 -4.84
N MET A 2 -1.16 -5.50 -3.99
CA MET A 2 -1.04 -4.50 -2.91
C MET A 2 0.06 -4.80 -1.88
N PHE A 3 0.05 -5.97 -1.24
CA PHE A 3 1.09 -6.29 -0.24
C PHE A 3 2.48 -6.46 -0.87
N GLU A 4 2.52 -6.96 -2.09
CA GLU A 4 3.75 -7.16 -2.85
C GLU A 4 4.40 -5.82 -3.26
N CYS A 5 3.63 -4.81 -3.65
CA CYS A 5 4.20 -3.49 -3.98
C CYS A 5 4.73 -2.77 -2.74
N LEU A 6 4.04 -2.90 -1.60
CA LEU A 6 4.53 -2.39 -0.31
C LEU A 6 5.82 -3.10 0.11
N PHE A 7 5.88 -4.43 -0.04
CA PHE A 7 7.09 -5.22 0.24
C PHE A 7 8.27 -4.83 -0.66
N ASN A 8 8.06 -4.74 -1.98
CA ASN A 8 9.09 -4.32 -2.94
C ASN A 8 9.58 -2.89 -2.67
N SER A 9 8.71 -2.05 -2.11
CA SER A 9 9.03 -0.69 -1.67
C SER A 9 9.66 -0.63 -0.28
N ASN A 10 9.94 -1.76 0.35
CA ASN A 10 10.49 -1.86 1.71
C ASN A 10 9.63 -1.13 2.76
N ILE A 11 8.30 -1.20 2.63
CA ILE A 11 7.32 -0.56 3.52
C ILE A 11 6.75 -1.62 4.46
N ASN A 12 6.89 -1.36 5.76
CA ASN A 12 6.37 -2.27 6.78
C ASN A 12 4.89 -2.00 7.07
N ILE A 13 4.08 -3.04 7.07
CA ILE A 13 2.65 -2.97 7.41
C ILE A 13 2.50 -3.19 8.92
N LYS A 14 1.92 -2.22 9.62
CA LYS A 14 1.67 -2.28 11.06
C LYS A 14 0.37 -3.01 11.40
N MET A 15 -0.65 -2.85 10.56
CA MET A 15 -1.97 -3.45 10.75
C MET A 15 -2.66 -3.64 9.40
N ILE A 16 -3.46 -4.70 9.30
CA ILE A 16 -4.33 -4.96 8.14
C ILE A 16 -5.76 -5.04 8.65
N SER A 17 -6.67 -4.32 8.03
CA SER A 17 -8.10 -4.40 8.26
C SER A 17 -8.82 -4.61 6.93
N THR A 18 -9.80 -5.51 6.90
CA THR A 18 -10.44 -5.95 5.65
C THR A 18 -11.96 -6.00 5.78
N SER A 19 -12.65 -5.62 4.72
CA SER A 19 -14.05 -5.94 4.44
C SER A 19 -14.15 -6.66 3.09
N GLU A 20 -15.36 -7.10 2.72
CA GLU A 20 -15.62 -7.82 1.47
C GLU A 20 -15.13 -7.09 0.22
N ILE A 21 -15.12 -5.75 0.24
CA ILE A 21 -14.76 -4.91 -0.91
C ILE A 21 -13.58 -3.97 -0.66
N ARG A 22 -12.96 -4.02 0.53
CA ARG A 22 -11.91 -3.06 0.92
C ARG A 22 -10.84 -3.69 1.77
N VAL A 23 -9.60 -3.35 1.47
CA VAL A 23 -8.43 -3.64 2.31
C VAL A 23 -7.80 -2.31 2.72
N THR A 24 -7.62 -2.11 4.01
CA THR A 24 -6.93 -0.96 4.60
C THR A 24 -5.68 -1.44 5.32
N VAL A 25 -4.56 -0.77 5.06
CA VAL A 25 -3.28 -1.05 5.73
C VAL A 25 -2.82 0.17 6.51
N LEU A 26 -2.32 -0.05 7.72
CA LEU A 26 -1.66 0.98 8.51
C LEU A 26 -0.14 0.89 8.26
N ILE A 27 0.47 2.01 7.92
CA ILE A 27 1.91 2.13 7.65
C ILE A 27 2.52 3.25 8.52
N ASP A 28 3.83 3.44 8.44
CA ASP A 28 4.49 4.59 9.06
C ASP A 28 4.23 5.87 8.25
N GLU A 29 4.06 6.99 8.93
CA GLU A 29 3.72 8.27 8.28
C GLU A 29 4.81 8.71 7.29
N LYS A 30 6.09 8.43 7.61
CA LYS A 30 7.22 8.72 6.72
C LYS A 30 7.17 7.97 5.37
N ASP A 31 6.43 6.86 5.32
CA ASP A 31 6.35 5.99 4.15
C ASP A 31 5.10 6.29 3.30
N THR A 32 4.30 7.30 3.67
CA THR A 32 3.00 7.61 3.05
C THR A 32 3.10 7.86 1.54
N GLU A 33 3.95 8.79 1.11
CA GLU A 33 4.10 9.10 -0.32
C GLU A 33 4.62 7.91 -1.12
N LYS A 34 5.58 7.17 -0.54
CA LYS A 34 6.15 5.98 -1.18
C LYS A 34 5.12 4.87 -1.34
N ALA A 35 4.29 4.65 -0.31
CA ALA A 35 3.21 3.67 -0.34
C ALA A 35 2.13 4.03 -1.36
N MET A 36 1.78 5.32 -1.43
CA MET A 36 0.81 5.83 -2.39
C MET A 36 1.31 5.58 -3.82
N ASN A 37 2.51 6.04 -4.15
CA ASN A 37 3.10 5.86 -5.49
C ASN A 37 3.21 4.38 -5.86
N ALA A 38 3.73 3.54 -4.95
CA ALA A 38 3.84 2.10 -5.18
C ALA A 38 2.48 1.41 -5.38
N ALA A 39 1.43 1.88 -4.72
CA ALA A 39 0.07 1.39 -4.94
C ALA A 39 -0.48 1.85 -6.30
N HIS A 40 -0.34 3.13 -6.65
CA HIS A 40 -0.76 3.66 -7.95
C HIS A 40 -0.10 2.90 -9.11
N ASP A 41 1.22 2.73 -9.07
CA ASP A 41 2.00 2.00 -10.08
C ASP A 41 1.56 0.53 -10.18
N ALA A 42 1.41 -0.16 -9.05
CA ALA A 42 1.08 -1.58 -9.02
C ALA A 42 -0.35 -1.89 -9.50
N PHE A 43 -1.26 -0.93 -9.40
CA PHE A 43 -2.63 -1.04 -9.86
C PHE A 43 -2.88 -0.36 -11.21
N GLY A 44 -1.87 0.29 -11.80
CA GLY A 44 -1.99 1.00 -13.07
C GLY A 44 -2.99 2.15 -13.00
N LEU A 45 -3.08 2.79 -11.83
CA LEU A 45 -3.91 3.97 -11.60
C LEU A 45 -3.07 5.19 -11.99
N GLU A 46 -2.86 5.34 -13.29
CA GLU A 46 -2.33 6.58 -13.87
C GLU A 46 -3.42 7.66 -13.73
N ASP A 47 -3.07 8.82 -13.17
CA ASP A 47 -3.90 10.03 -13.24
C ASP A 47 -3.98 10.55 -14.68
#